data_AF-A0A2R8Y7G6-F1
#
_entry.id   AF-A0A2R8Y7G6-F1
#
_cell.length_a   1.000
_cell.length_b   1.000
_cell.length_c   1.000
_cell.angle_alpha   90.00
_cell.angle_beta   90.00
_cell.angle_gamma   90.00
#
_symmetry.space_group_name_H-M   'P 1'
#
loop_
_entity.id
_entity.type
_entity.pdbx_description
1 polymer ?
#
loop_
_entity_poly.entity_id
_entity_poly.type
_entity_poly.pdbx_seq_one_letter_code
_entity_poly.pdbx_strand_id
1 'polypeptide(L)'
;NKFTAGFQNIVDAYGVGSYREINPAPYTIITFPFLFAVMFGDCGHGTVMLLAALWMILNERRLLSQKTDNEIWNTFFHGRYLILLMGIFSIYTGLIYNDCFSKSLNIFGSSWSVQPMFRNGTWNTHVMEESLYLQLDPAIPGVYFGNPYPFGIDPIWNLASNKLTFLNSYKMKMSVILGIVQMVFGVILSLFNHIYFRRTLNIILQFIPEMIFILCLFGYLVFMIIFKWCCFDVHVSQHAPSILIHFINMFLFNYSDSSNAPLYKHQQEVQSFFVVMALISVPWMLLIKPFILRASHRKSQLQASRIQEDATENIEGDSSSPSSRSGQRTSADTHGALDDHGEENCLKCSGLW
;
A
#
# COMPACT_ATOMS: atom_id res chain seq x y z
N ASN A 1 -1.39 -13.84 -21.95
CA ASN A 1 -0.30 -14.84 -22.03
C ASN A 1 -0.48 -15.91 -20.96
N LYS A 2 0.08 -17.12 -21.14
CA LYS A 2 -0.06 -18.23 -20.15
C LYS A 2 0.35 -17.84 -18.73
N PHE A 3 1.39 -17.00 -18.62
CA PHE A 3 1.89 -16.50 -17.34
C PHE A 3 0.94 -15.53 -16.64
N THR A 4 0.38 -14.56 -17.39
CA THR A 4 -0.45 -13.49 -16.82
C THR A 4 -1.90 -13.89 -16.59
N ALA A 5 -2.38 -14.95 -17.25
CA ALA A 5 -3.78 -15.38 -17.19
C ALA A 5 -4.25 -15.70 -15.75
N GLY A 6 -3.41 -16.38 -14.95
CA GLY A 6 -3.75 -16.69 -13.56
C GLY A 6 -3.92 -15.44 -12.70
N PHE A 7 -3.03 -14.45 -12.85
CA PHE A 7 -3.10 -13.17 -12.12
C PHE A 7 -4.28 -12.32 -12.58
N GLN A 8 -4.57 -12.32 -13.89
CA GLN A 8 -5.72 -11.60 -14.45
C GLN A 8 -7.03 -12.16 -13.89
N ASN A 9 -7.20 -13.48 -13.87
CA ASN A 9 -8.42 -14.10 -13.35
C ASN A 9 -8.68 -13.74 -11.88
N ILE A 10 -7.63 -13.58 -11.07
CA ILE A 10 -7.76 -13.16 -9.66
C ILE A 10 -8.24 -11.70 -9.56
N VAL A 11 -7.72 -10.83 -10.43
CA VAL A 11 -8.16 -9.42 -10.49
C VAL A 11 -9.61 -9.33 -10.97
N ASP A 12 -9.94 -10.04 -12.06
CA ASP A 12 -11.28 -10.01 -12.66
C ASP A 12 -12.35 -10.63 -11.74
N ALA A 13 -11.95 -11.55 -10.85
CA ALA A 13 -12.85 -12.12 -9.84
C ALA A 13 -13.33 -11.08 -8.81
N TYR A 14 -12.56 -10.01 -8.57
CA TYR A 14 -13.00 -8.90 -7.72
C TYR A 14 -13.90 -7.92 -8.49
N GLY A 15 -13.55 -7.65 -9.75
CA GLY A 15 -14.36 -6.81 -10.63
C GLY A 15 -13.69 -6.62 -11.99
N VAL A 16 -14.51 -6.45 -13.03
CA VAL A 16 -14.05 -6.17 -14.38
C VAL A 16 -13.78 -4.67 -14.51
N GLY A 17 -12.57 -4.30 -14.93
CA GLY A 17 -12.16 -2.90 -15.08
C GLY A 17 -12.94 -2.14 -16.16
N SER A 18 -13.06 -0.83 -15.99
CA SER A 18 -13.74 0.04 -16.95
C SER A 18 -12.94 0.18 -18.26
N TYR A 19 -13.61 0.58 -19.34
CA TYR A 19 -12.95 0.75 -20.63
C TYR A 19 -11.78 1.75 -20.54
N ARG A 20 -10.57 1.30 -20.92
CA ARG A 20 -9.30 2.05 -20.86
C ARG A 20 -8.84 2.48 -19.46
N GLU A 21 -9.37 1.86 -18.41
CA GLU A 21 -8.82 1.98 -17.06
C GLU A 21 -7.47 1.25 -16.94
N ILE A 22 -6.62 1.71 -16.02
CA ILE A 22 -5.34 1.06 -15.75
C ILE A 22 -5.61 -0.31 -15.14
N ASN A 23 -5.16 -1.36 -15.84
CA ASN A 23 -5.25 -2.72 -15.31
C ASN A 23 -4.27 -2.90 -14.14
N PRO A 24 -4.72 -3.32 -12.94
CA PRO A 24 -3.82 -3.57 -11.81
C PRO A 24 -3.01 -4.87 -11.95
N ALA A 25 -3.42 -5.81 -12.82
CA ALA A 25 -2.80 -7.12 -12.95
C ALA A 25 -1.27 -7.12 -13.16
N PRO A 26 -0.66 -6.22 -13.96
CA PRO A 26 0.80 -6.16 -14.09
C PRO A 26 1.52 -5.91 -12.76
N TYR A 27 0.94 -5.10 -11.88
CA TYR A 27 1.50 -4.81 -10.56
C TYR A 27 1.22 -5.96 -9.58
N THR A 28 0.04 -6.58 -9.67
CA THR A 28 -0.34 -7.75 -8.87
C THR A 28 0.59 -8.94 -9.09
N ILE A 29 1.16 -9.12 -10.30
CA ILE A 29 2.13 -10.19 -10.60
C ILE A 29 3.28 -10.23 -9.60
N ILE A 30 3.77 -9.06 -9.14
CA ILE A 30 4.90 -8.99 -8.21
C ILE A 30 4.42 -8.71 -6.78
N THR A 31 3.52 -7.73 -6.60
CA THR A 31 3.10 -7.28 -5.27
C THR A 31 2.35 -8.36 -4.50
N PHE A 32 1.48 -9.13 -5.15
CA PHE A 32 0.71 -10.17 -4.46
C PHE A 32 1.61 -11.30 -3.94
N PRO A 33 2.47 -11.94 -4.76
CA PRO A 33 3.42 -12.93 -4.24
C PRO A 33 4.41 -12.38 -3.21
N PHE A 34 4.82 -11.11 -3.34
CA PHE A 34 5.69 -10.46 -2.36
C PHE A 34 5.02 -10.27 -0.99
N LEU A 35 3.77 -9.79 -0.96
CA LEU A 35 3.01 -9.65 0.29
C LEU A 35 2.71 -11.01 0.92
N PHE A 36 2.39 -12.01 0.10
CA PHE A 36 2.28 -13.39 0.56
C PHE A 36 3.57 -13.85 1.24
N ALA A 37 4.72 -13.58 0.64
CA ALA A 37 6.01 -13.98 1.18
C ALA A 37 6.34 -13.28 2.51
N VAL A 38 5.99 -12.01 2.68
CA VAL A 38 6.15 -11.31 3.97
C VAL A 38 5.32 -11.99 5.08
N MET A 39 4.15 -12.53 4.75
CA MET A 39 3.32 -13.29 5.69
C MET A 39 3.81 -14.73 5.91
N PHE A 40 4.30 -15.38 4.85
CA PHE A 40 4.76 -16.77 4.80
C PHE A 40 6.28 -16.86 4.60
N GLY A 41 7.03 -16.07 5.37
CA GLY A 41 8.47 -15.93 5.23
C GLY A 41 9.23 -17.05 5.93
N ASP A 42 9.38 -18.20 5.28
CA ASP A 42 10.20 -19.32 5.74
C ASP A 42 10.94 -19.92 4.54
N CYS A 43 12.26 -19.99 4.62
CA CYS A 43 13.10 -20.51 3.55
C CYS A 43 12.84 -21.99 3.24
N GLY A 44 12.57 -22.80 4.27
CA GLY A 44 12.33 -24.23 4.16
C GLY A 44 11.00 -24.53 3.47
N HIS A 45 9.90 -23.98 4.00
CA HIS A 45 8.58 -24.15 3.42
C HIS A 45 8.48 -23.51 2.03
N GLY A 46 9.10 -22.35 1.81
CA GLY A 46 9.20 -21.72 0.49
C GLY A 46 9.91 -22.59 -0.55
N THR A 47 10.95 -23.32 -0.14
CA THR A 47 11.64 -24.28 -1.02
C THR A 47 10.73 -25.44 -1.42
N VAL A 48 9.95 -25.99 -0.48
CA VAL A 48 8.97 -27.05 -0.79
C VAL A 48 7.91 -26.55 -1.77
N MET A 49 7.36 -25.35 -1.55
CA MET A 49 6.41 -24.73 -2.47
C MET A 49 7.00 -24.52 -3.87
N LEU A 50 8.25 -24.06 -3.95
CA LEU A 50 8.96 -23.84 -5.20
C LEU A 50 9.17 -25.16 -5.96
N LEU A 51 9.58 -26.23 -5.28
CA LEU A 51 9.74 -27.55 -5.89
C LEU A 51 8.41 -28.11 -6.42
N ALA A 52 7.33 -27.97 -5.67
CA ALA A 52 5.99 -28.38 -6.11
C ALA A 52 5.53 -27.58 -7.35
N ALA A 53 5.78 -26.27 -7.37
CA ALA A 53 5.44 -25.41 -8.51
C ALA A 53 6.27 -25.75 -9.75
N LEU A 54 7.58 -25.96 -9.59
CA LEU A 54 8.47 -26.39 -10.68
C LEU A 54 8.04 -27.73 -11.26
N TRP A 55 7.67 -28.70 -10.42
CA TRP A 55 7.17 -29.99 -10.88
C TRP A 55 5.90 -29.86 -11.73
N MET A 56 4.96 -28.98 -11.35
CA MET A 56 3.74 -28.70 -12.13
C MET A 56 4.06 -28.05 -13.49
N ILE A 57 5.05 -27.16 -13.53
CA ILE A 57 5.44 -26.44 -14.75
C ILE A 57 6.21 -27.35 -15.71
N LEU A 58 7.14 -28.17 -15.22
CA LEU A 58 7.91 -29.11 -16.05
C LEU A 58 7.01 -30.17 -16.69
N ASN A 59 6.00 -30.64 -15.97
CA ASN A 59 5.05 -31.65 -16.45
C ASN A 59 3.79 -31.04 -17.09
N GLU A 60 3.79 -29.75 -17.47
CA GLU A 60 2.56 -29.06 -17.89
C GLU A 60 1.86 -29.75 -19.06
N ARG A 61 2.60 -30.29 -20.04
CA ARG A 61 2.00 -30.96 -21.22
C ARG A 61 1.27 -32.24 -20.84
N ARG A 62 1.86 -33.02 -19.93
CA ARG A 62 1.28 -34.28 -19.46
C ARG A 62 0.04 -34.00 -18.61
N LEU A 63 0.14 -33.07 -17.66
CA LEU A 63 -0.96 -32.72 -16.76
C LEU A 63 -2.14 -32.07 -17.49
N LEU A 64 -1.89 -31.26 -18.53
CA LEU A 64 -2.95 -30.65 -19.34
C LEU A 64 -3.68 -31.69 -20.21
N SER A 65 -3.01 -32.78 -20.61
CA SER A 65 -3.63 -33.89 -21.35
C SER A 65 -4.47 -34.82 -20.46
N GLN A 66 -4.18 -34.86 -19.16
CA GLN A 66 -4.93 -35.63 -18.17
C GLN A 66 -6.06 -34.77 -17.60
N LYS A 67 -7.22 -34.81 -18.25
CA LYS A 67 -8.45 -34.20 -17.70
C LYS A 67 -8.74 -34.83 -16.34
N THR A 68 -8.68 -33.99 -15.31
CA THR A 68 -8.91 -34.39 -13.92
C THR A 68 -10.17 -33.66 -13.45
N ASP A 69 -11.11 -34.37 -12.84
CA ASP A 69 -12.40 -33.81 -12.39
C ASP A 69 -12.29 -33.11 -11.02
N ASN A 70 -11.14 -33.20 -10.35
CA ASN A 70 -10.91 -32.55 -9.07
C ASN A 70 -10.74 -31.04 -9.24
N GLU A 71 -11.74 -30.27 -8.81
CA GLU A 71 -11.76 -28.80 -8.89
C GLU A 71 -10.57 -28.15 -8.15
N ILE A 72 -10.19 -28.71 -7.00
CA ILE A 72 -9.03 -28.25 -6.22
C ILE A 72 -7.76 -28.34 -7.06
N TRP A 73 -7.53 -29.50 -7.70
CA TRP A 73 -6.35 -29.71 -8.54
C TRP A 73 -6.32 -28.75 -9.72
N ASN A 74 -7.47 -28.57 -10.38
CA ASN A 74 -7.60 -27.63 -11.50
C ASN A 74 -7.27 -26.21 -11.06
N THR A 75 -7.74 -25.77 -9.88
CA THR A 75 -7.45 -24.42 -9.35
C THR A 75 -5.95 -24.22 -9.13
N PHE A 76 -5.27 -25.17 -8.47
CA PHE A 76 -3.82 -25.10 -8.23
C PHE A 76 -3.02 -25.10 -9.55
N PHE A 77 -3.41 -25.92 -10.51
CA PHE A 77 -2.71 -26.04 -11.79
C PHE A 77 -2.86 -24.78 -12.67
N HIS A 78 -4.02 -24.12 -12.65
CA HIS A 78 -4.22 -22.81 -13.28
C HIS A 78 -3.35 -21.73 -12.62
N GLY A 79 -3.13 -21.82 -11.30
CA GLY A 79 -2.29 -20.93 -10.50
C GLY A 79 -0.78 -21.27 -10.46
N ARG A 80 -0.27 -22.20 -11.27
CA ARG A 80 1.12 -22.71 -11.13
C ARG A 80 2.22 -21.64 -11.15
N TYR A 81 2.09 -20.61 -11.98
CA TYR A 81 3.07 -19.50 -12.04
C TYR A 81 2.98 -18.57 -10.82
N LEU A 82 1.79 -18.45 -10.24
CA LEU A 82 1.58 -17.69 -9.01
C LEU A 82 2.25 -18.41 -7.83
N ILE A 83 2.09 -19.74 -7.73
CA ILE A 83 2.75 -20.55 -6.69
C ILE A 83 4.27 -20.54 -6.85
N LEU A 84 4.77 -20.54 -8.09
CA LEU A 84 6.20 -20.40 -8.35
C LEU A 84 6.74 -19.07 -7.81
N LEU A 85 6.09 -17.94 -8.12
CA LEU A 85 6.52 -16.64 -7.62
C LEU A 85 6.39 -16.53 -6.10
N MET A 86 5.32 -17.06 -5.51
CA MET A 86 5.15 -17.12 -4.06
C MET A 86 6.28 -17.91 -3.39
N GLY A 87 6.69 -19.05 -3.96
CA GLY A 87 7.83 -19.83 -3.46
C GLY A 87 9.15 -19.06 -3.52
N ILE A 88 9.46 -18.40 -4.65
CA ILE A 88 10.69 -17.62 -4.82
C ILE A 88 10.75 -16.47 -3.80
N PHE A 89 9.68 -15.68 -3.67
CA PHE A 89 9.65 -14.58 -2.71
C PHE A 89 9.64 -15.08 -1.26
N SER A 90 9.00 -16.21 -0.97
CA SER A 90 9.01 -16.84 0.37
C SER A 90 10.42 -17.27 0.77
N ILE A 91 11.22 -17.81 -0.16
CA ILE A 91 12.64 -18.10 0.09
C ILE A 91 13.40 -16.80 0.39
N TYR A 92 13.23 -15.76 -0.44
CA TYR A 92 13.89 -14.47 -0.24
C TYR A 92 13.57 -13.85 1.13
N THR A 93 12.29 -13.75 1.48
CA THR A 93 11.85 -13.19 2.76
C THR A 93 12.21 -14.09 3.96
N GLY A 94 12.16 -15.41 3.80
CA GLY A 94 12.64 -16.36 4.80
C GLY A 94 14.13 -16.21 5.11
N LEU A 95 14.94 -15.91 4.09
CA LEU A 95 16.35 -15.57 4.28
C LEU A 95 16.54 -14.20 4.95
N ILE A 96 15.71 -13.20 4.65
CA ILE A 96 15.72 -11.91 5.36
C ILE A 96 15.34 -12.07 6.84
N TYR A 97 14.35 -12.91 7.15
CA TYR A 97 14.02 -13.25 8.54
C TYR A 97 15.01 -14.21 9.20
N ASN A 98 15.89 -14.80 8.40
CA ASN A 98 16.84 -15.82 8.80
C ASN A 98 16.15 -17.00 9.50
N ASP A 99 15.05 -17.47 8.92
CA ASP A 99 14.27 -18.60 9.42
C ASP A 99 14.12 -19.68 8.33
N CYS A 100 14.63 -20.86 8.64
CA CYS A 100 14.55 -22.07 7.83
C CYS A 100 14.09 -23.22 8.72
N PHE A 101 12.82 -23.63 8.60
CA PHE A 101 12.20 -24.64 9.46
C PHE A 101 12.41 -24.36 10.97
N SER A 102 12.21 -23.11 11.42
CA SER A 102 12.44 -22.62 12.80
C SER A 102 13.90 -22.54 13.24
N LYS A 103 14.86 -22.76 12.34
CA LYS A 103 16.30 -22.67 12.59
C LYS A 103 16.93 -21.51 11.81
N SER A 104 17.91 -20.86 12.44
CA SER A 104 18.64 -19.74 11.84
C SER A 104 19.91 -20.20 11.17
N LEU A 105 20.27 -19.58 10.05
CA LEU A 105 21.48 -19.85 9.28
C LEU A 105 22.56 -18.83 9.65
N ASN A 106 23.72 -19.32 10.08
CA ASN A 106 24.88 -18.46 10.36
C ASN A 106 25.79 -18.39 9.13
N ILE A 107 25.49 -17.45 8.22
CA ILE A 107 26.21 -17.29 6.94
C ILE A 107 27.42 -16.36 7.09
N PHE A 108 27.25 -15.24 7.79
CA PHE A 108 28.27 -14.16 7.87
C PHE A 108 28.96 -14.04 9.24
N GLY A 109 28.60 -14.89 10.21
CA GLY A 109 29.02 -14.71 11.61
C GLY A 109 28.11 -13.73 12.36
N SER A 110 27.80 -14.03 13.62
CA SER A 110 26.96 -13.14 14.43
C SER A 110 27.70 -11.84 14.77
N SER A 111 26.98 -10.71 14.76
CA SER A 111 27.46 -9.40 15.17
C SER A 111 27.43 -9.21 16.69
N TRP A 112 27.05 -10.26 17.44
CA TRP A 112 27.05 -10.29 18.89
C TRP A 112 28.11 -11.27 19.41
N SER A 113 28.83 -10.85 20.45
CA SER A 113 29.83 -11.67 21.13
C SER A 113 29.59 -11.68 22.64
N VAL A 114 29.63 -12.87 23.24
CA VAL A 114 29.53 -13.05 24.69
C VAL A 114 30.88 -12.89 25.41
N GLN A 115 32.01 -12.94 24.69
CA GLN A 115 33.34 -12.95 25.29
C GLN A 115 33.65 -11.71 26.16
N PRO A 116 33.24 -10.48 25.77
CA PRO A 116 33.52 -9.30 26.58
C PRO A 116 32.78 -9.28 27.91
N MET A 117 31.64 -9.97 28.04
CA MET A 117 30.90 -10.08 29.30
C MET A 117 31.69 -10.85 30.37
N PHE A 118 32.49 -11.84 29.95
CA PHE A 118 33.39 -12.58 30.84
C PHE A 118 34.67 -11.79 31.13
N ARG A 119 35.21 -11.08 30.14
CA ARG A 119 36.45 -10.29 30.32
C ARG A 119 36.25 -9.07 31.24
N ASN A 120 35.07 -8.47 31.23
CA ASN A 120 34.75 -7.32 32.08
C ASN A 120 34.37 -7.71 33.52
N GLY A 121 34.37 -9.03 33.85
CA GLY A 121 34.02 -9.53 35.19
C GLY A 121 32.54 -9.41 35.55
N THR A 122 31.67 -8.99 34.62
CA THR A 122 30.22 -8.91 34.81
C THR A 122 29.58 -10.30 34.88
N TRP A 123 30.11 -11.27 34.14
CA TRP A 123 29.70 -12.67 34.23
C TRP A 123 30.79 -13.47 34.91
N ASN A 124 30.49 -13.93 36.13
CA ASN A 124 31.35 -14.84 36.90
C ASN A 124 30.73 -16.24 36.95
N THR A 125 31.54 -17.24 37.29
CA THR A 125 31.09 -18.64 37.43
C THR A 125 29.90 -18.77 38.38
N HIS A 126 29.89 -18.03 39.49
CA HIS A 126 28.77 -18.00 40.45
C HIS A 126 27.46 -17.49 39.83
N VAL A 127 27.53 -16.41 39.04
CA VAL A 127 26.35 -15.84 38.37
C VAL A 127 25.80 -16.81 37.32
N MET A 128 26.68 -17.54 36.63
CA MET A 128 26.27 -18.55 35.65
C MET A 128 25.62 -19.79 36.30
N GLU A 129 26.04 -20.14 37.52
CA GLU A 129 25.45 -21.23 38.30
C GLU A 129 24.11 -20.84 38.95
N GLU A 130 23.96 -19.58 39.37
CA GLU A 130 22.73 -19.09 40.03
C GLU A 130 21.65 -18.62 39.05
N SER A 131 22.01 -18.04 37.90
CA SER A 131 21.04 -17.42 36.98
C SER A 131 20.68 -18.32 35.80
N LEU A 132 19.38 -18.56 35.62
CA LEU A 132 18.85 -19.35 34.50
C LEU A 132 18.90 -18.58 33.16
N TYR A 133 18.84 -17.25 33.21
CA TYR A 133 18.86 -16.38 32.05
C TYR A 133 19.91 -15.28 32.23
N LEU A 134 20.80 -15.16 31.24
CA LEU A 134 21.82 -14.13 31.19
C LEU A 134 21.41 -13.05 30.19
N GLN A 135 21.51 -11.80 30.59
CA GLN A 135 21.27 -10.65 29.71
C GLN A 135 22.60 -10.10 29.19
N LEU A 136 22.70 -9.93 27.87
CA LEU A 136 23.82 -9.23 27.25
C LEU A 136 23.54 -7.73 27.33
N ASP A 137 24.51 -6.97 27.83
CA ASP A 137 24.45 -5.51 27.81
C ASP A 137 25.10 -4.98 26.53
N PRO A 138 24.31 -4.40 25.60
CA PRO A 138 24.85 -3.85 24.37
C PRO A 138 25.71 -2.59 24.57
N ALA A 139 25.70 -1.96 25.76
CA ALA A 139 26.49 -0.76 26.04
C ALA A 139 27.97 -1.09 26.28
N ILE A 140 28.29 -2.35 26.59
CA ILE A 140 29.66 -2.79 26.85
C ILE A 140 30.40 -2.99 25.51
N PRO A 141 31.58 -2.36 25.33
CA PRO A 141 32.30 -2.41 24.07
C PRO A 141 32.69 -3.85 23.70
N GLY A 142 32.35 -4.23 22.48
CA GLY A 142 32.63 -5.56 21.91
C GLY A 142 31.52 -6.60 22.11
N VAL A 143 30.52 -6.34 22.97
CA VAL A 143 29.34 -7.23 23.08
C VAL A 143 28.50 -7.16 21.82
N TYR A 144 28.26 -5.93 21.36
CA TYR A 144 27.80 -5.65 20.01
C TYR A 144 28.97 -5.00 19.24
N PHE A 145 29.31 -5.55 18.06
CA PHE A 145 30.43 -5.03 17.26
C PHE A 145 30.14 -3.65 16.63
N GLY A 146 28.92 -3.11 16.80
CA GLY A 146 28.51 -1.81 16.25
C GLY A 146 28.03 -1.86 14.80
N ASN A 147 28.18 -3.00 14.12
CA ASN A 147 27.73 -3.19 12.75
C ASN A 147 26.53 -4.15 12.72
N PRO A 148 25.43 -3.81 12.03
CA PRO A 148 24.31 -4.72 11.84
C PRO A 148 24.71 -5.92 10.97
N TYR A 149 24.00 -7.04 11.15
CA TYR A 149 24.23 -8.24 10.35
C TYR A 149 24.03 -7.92 8.86
N PRO A 150 24.97 -8.30 7.96
CA PRO A 150 24.96 -7.81 6.58
C PRO A 150 23.71 -8.17 5.75
N PHE A 151 23.03 -9.27 6.10
CA PHE A 151 21.87 -9.74 5.34
C PHE A 151 20.84 -10.43 6.23
N GLY A 152 19.72 -9.75 6.47
CA GLY A 152 18.63 -10.28 7.29
C GLY A 152 18.85 -10.09 8.79
N ILE A 153 18.23 -10.96 9.60
CA ILE A 153 18.28 -10.89 11.05
C ILE A 153 19.43 -11.73 11.60
N ASP A 154 20.13 -11.21 12.61
CA ASP A 154 21.25 -11.91 13.25
C ASP A 154 20.80 -13.26 13.85
N PRO A 155 21.53 -14.38 13.58
CA PRO A 155 21.23 -15.70 14.11
C PRO A 155 21.08 -15.77 15.63
N ILE A 156 21.76 -14.89 16.39
CA ILE A 156 21.74 -14.91 17.86
C ILE A 156 20.33 -14.76 18.42
N TRP A 157 19.44 -14.04 17.71
CA TRP A 157 18.07 -13.82 18.14
C TRP A 157 17.24 -15.10 18.17
N ASN A 158 17.59 -16.14 17.42
CA ASN A 158 16.84 -17.40 17.50
C ASN A 158 17.14 -18.17 18.80
N LEU A 159 18.32 -17.95 19.39
CA LEU A 159 18.74 -18.53 20.67
C LEU A 159 18.22 -17.73 21.87
N ALA A 160 17.92 -16.45 21.68
CA ALA A 160 17.51 -15.55 22.76
C ALA A 160 16.09 -15.84 23.27
N SER A 161 15.87 -15.73 24.58
CA SER A 161 14.55 -15.87 25.20
C SER A 161 13.61 -14.71 24.86
N ASN A 162 14.17 -13.50 24.67
CA ASN A 162 13.42 -12.28 24.32
C ASN A 162 13.21 -12.08 22.80
N LYS A 163 13.39 -13.13 21.99
CA LYS A 163 13.26 -13.07 20.53
C LYS A 163 11.91 -12.54 20.04
N LEU A 164 10.83 -12.94 20.72
CA LEU A 164 9.48 -12.57 20.34
C LEU A 164 9.26 -11.06 20.50
N THR A 165 9.80 -10.46 21.56
CA THR A 165 9.68 -9.01 21.80
C THR A 165 10.38 -8.21 20.69
N PHE A 166 11.58 -8.63 20.28
CA PHE A 166 12.32 -8.00 19.18
C PHE A 166 11.61 -8.19 17.83
N LEU A 167 11.30 -9.43 17.47
CA LEU A 167 10.71 -9.77 16.17
C LEU A 167 9.31 -9.18 15.99
N ASN A 168 8.48 -9.14 17.05
CA ASN A 168 7.14 -8.55 16.96
C ASN A 168 7.22 -7.03 16.73
N SER A 169 8.13 -6.35 17.43
CA SER A 169 8.36 -4.91 17.24
C SER A 169 8.84 -4.60 15.82
N TYR A 170 9.77 -5.42 15.29
CA TYR A 170 10.24 -5.31 13.91
C TYR A 170 9.13 -5.57 12.89
N LYS A 171 8.43 -6.70 13.00
CA LYS A 171 7.37 -7.10 12.06
C LYS A 171 6.23 -6.09 12.04
N MET A 172 5.78 -5.60 13.19
CA MET A 172 4.73 -4.58 13.25
C MET A 172 5.12 -3.32 12.47
N LYS A 173 6.34 -2.81 12.70
CA LYS A 173 6.83 -1.59 12.02
C LYS A 173 7.02 -1.80 10.53
N MET A 174 7.59 -2.94 10.12
CA MET A 174 7.75 -3.28 8.71
C MET A 174 6.40 -3.41 7.99
N SER A 175 5.40 -4.04 8.62
CA SER A 175 4.04 -4.14 8.07
C SER A 175 3.40 -2.78 7.82
N VAL A 176 3.58 -1.84 8.76
CA VAL A 176 3.07 -0.46 8.60
C VAL A 176 3.77 0.24 7.43
N ILE A 177 5.10 0.13 7.31
CA ILE A 177 5.86 0.74 6.19
C ILE A 177 5.41 0.17 4.85
N LEU A 178 5.34 -1.16 4.72
CA LEU A 178 4.91 -1.81 3.48
C LEU A 178 3.47 -1.45 3.10
N GLY A 179 2.55 -1.43 4.08
CA GLY A 179 1.16 -1.06 3.84
C GLY A 179 0.99 0.37 3.33
N ILE A 180 1.71 1.33 3.92
CA ILE A 180 1.62 2.74 3.51
C ILE A 180 2.25 2.96 2.13
N VAL A 181 3.39 2.33 1.84
CA VAL A 181 3.99 2.38 0.50
C VAL A 181 3.06 1.80 -0.56
N GLN A 182 2.40 0.67 -0.26
CA GLN A 182 1.43 0.06 -1.17
C GLN A 182 0.18 0.93 -1.38
N MET A 183 -0.35 1.55 -0.31
CA MET A 183 -1.49 2.47 -0.41
C MET A 183 -1.14 3.71 -1.24
N VAL A 184 0.00 4.35 -0.97
CA VAL A 184 0.48 5.50 -1.74
C VAL A 184 0.69 5.15 -3.21
N PHE A 185 1.24 3.96 -3.49
CA PHE A 185 1.35 3.46 -4.87
C PHE A 185 -0.01 3.34 -5.56
N GLY A 186 -1.03 2.84 -4.87
CA GLY A 186 -2.41 2.76 -5.38
C GLY A 186 -2.99 4.13 -5.72
N VAL A 187 -2.80 5.14 -4.87
CA VAL A 187 -3.27 6.51 -5.14
C VAL A 187 -2.50 7.15 -6.29
N ILE A 188 -1.22 6.85 -6.48
CA ILE A 188 -0.47 7.32 -7.66
C ILE A 188 -1.04 6.73 -8.97
N LEU A 189 -1.54 5.48 -8.95
CA LEU A 189 -2.22 4.91 -10.13
C LEU A 189 -3.53 5.65 -10.45
N SER A 190 -4.25 6.15 -9.45
CA SER A 190 -5.46 6.95 -9.69
C SER A 190 -5.15 8.28 -10.39
N LEU A 191 -4.00 8.90 -10.11
CA LEU A 191 -3.53 10.09 -10.82
C LEU A 191 -3.35 9.81 -12.32
N PHE A 192 -2.66 8.72 -12.68
CA PHE A 192 -2.46 8.38 -14.09
C PHE A 192 -3.79 8.15 -14.81
N ASN A 193 -4.77 7.58 -14.12
CA ASN A 193 -6.12 7.39 -14.64
C ASN A 193 -6.81 8.74 -14.92
N HIS A 194 -6.78 9.68 -13.96
CA HIS A 194 -7.37 11.00 -14.13
C HIS A 194 -6.69 11.86 -15.21
N ILE A 195 -5.37 11.71 -15.37
CA ILE A 195 -4.61 12.36 -16.45
C ILE A 195 -5.04 11.80 -17.81
N TYR A 196 -5.15 10.47 -17.94
CA TYR A 196 -5.53 9.82 -19.20
C TYR A 196 -6.92 10.25 -19.68
N PHE A 197 -7.92 10.24 -18.79
CA PHE A 197 -9.28 10.69 -19.09
C PHE A 197 -9.46 12.21 -19.12
N ARG A 198 -8.38 13.00 -18.94
CA ARG A 198 -8.38 14.47 -18.93
C ARG A 198 -9.36 15.10 -17.93
N ARG A 199 -9.67 14.40 -16.83
CA ARG A 199 -10.58 14.88 -15.77
C ARG A 199 -9.80 15.71 -14.74
N THR A 200 -9.36 16.90 -15.14
CA THR A 200 -8.50 17.78 -14.31
C THR A 200 -9.14 18.18 -12.98
N LEU A 201 -10.47 18.31 -12.93
CA LEU A 201 -11.20 18.58 -11.70
C LEU A 201 -10.98 17.49 -10.64
N ASN A 202 -11.00 16.21 -11.03
CA ASN A 202 -10.79 15.12 -10.09
C ASN A 202 -9.35 15.07 -9.56
N ILE A 203 -8.36 15.53 -10.34
CA ILE A 203 -6.97 15.64 -9.88
C ILE A 203 -6.90 16.61 -8.69
N ILE A 204 -7.49 17.80 -8.82
CA ILE A 204 -7.41 18.84 -7.80
C ILE A 204 -8.30 18.54 -6.59
N LEU A 205 -9.49 17.97 -6.81
CA LEU A 205 -10.51 17.79 -5.78
C LEU A 205 -10.43 16.46 -5.04
N GLN A 206 -9.82 15.43 -5.65
CA GLN A 206 -9.73 14.09 -5.07
C GLN A 206 -8.28 13.70 -4.82
N PHE A 207 -7.44 13.63 -5.86
CA PHE A 207 -6.07 13.13 -5.73
C PHE A 207 -5.20 13.99 -4.81
N ILE A 208 -5.18 15.32 -4.98
CA ILE A 208 -4.36 16.22 -4.14
C ILE A 208 -4.72 16.10 -2.65
N PRO A 209 -5.99 16.28 -2.22
CA PRO A 209 -6.34 16.15 -0.80
C PRO A 209 -6.13 14.74 -0.26
N GLU A 210 -6.35 13.68 -1.06
CA GLU A 210 -6.08 12.29 -0.66
C GLU A 210 -4.58 12.05 -0.39
N MET A 211 -3.71 12.54 -1.27
CA MET A 211 -2.26 12.46 -1.10
C MET A 211 -1.76 13.26 0.11
N ILE A 212 -2.27 14.48 0.31
CA ILE A 212 -1.92 15.30 1.48
C ILE A 212 -2.34 14.58 2.76
N PHE A 213 -3.56 14.05 2.82
CA PHE A 213 -4.08 13.34 3.98
C PHE A 213 -3.21 12.14 4.36
N ILE A 214 -2.90 11.26 3.40
CA ILE A 214 -2.11 10.05 3.64
C ILE A 214 -0.67 10.40 4.02
N LEU A 215 -0.02 11.35 3.33
CA LEU A 215 1.37 11.71 3.61
C LEU A 215 1.53 12.43 4.95
N CYS A 216 0.61 13.34 5.32
CA CYS A 216 0.68 14.07 6.57
C CYS A 216 0.48 13.18 7.80
N LEU A 217 -0.42 12.18 7.73
CA LEU A 217 -0.67 11.29 8.86
C LEU A 217 0.22 10.05 8.83
N PHE A 218 0.06 9.23 7.80
CA PHE A 218 0.71 7.93 7.70
C PHE A 218 2.14 8.04 7.15
N GLY A 219 2.40 8.95 6.22
CA GLY A 219 3.76 9.24 5.76
C GLY A 219 4.65 9.75 6.90
N TYR A 220 4.12 10.62 7.76
CA TYR A 220 4.82 11.07 8.95
C TYR A 220 5.06 9.95 9.97
N LEU A 221 4.12 9.01 10.12
CA LEU A 221 4.32 7.81 10.94
C LEU A 221 5.51 6.96 10.44
N VAL A 222 5.63 6.74 9.13
CA VAL A 222 6.78 6.04 8.53
C VAL A 222 8.07 6.80 8.80
N PHE A 223 8.06 8.13 8.65
CA PHE A 223 9.20 8.98 8.97
C PHE A 223 9.63 8.81 10.44
N MET A 224 8.71 8.83 11.40
CA MET A 224 9.03 8.63 12.82
C MET A 224 9.66 7.25 13.10
N ILE A 225 9.21 6.20 12.41
CA ILE A 225 9.78 4.85 12.54
C ILE A 225 11.24 4.83 12.05
N ILE A 226 11.49 5.35 10.85
CA ILE A 226 12.83 5.37 10.25
C ILE A 226 13.76 6.28 11.07
N PHE A 227 13.28 7.46 11.47
CA PHE A 227 14.05 8.38 12.31
C PHE A 227 14.43 7.72 13.64
N LYS A 228 13.51 6.99 14.27
CA LYS A 228 13.80 6.25 15.50
C LYS A 228 14.88 5.19 15.29
N TRP A 229 14.86 4.48 14.16
CA TRP A 229 15.90 3.49 13.83
C TRP A 229 17.27 4.10 13.56
N CYS A 230 17.34 5.33 13.03
CA CYS A 230 18.61 5.98 12.70
C CYS A 230 19.24 6.74 13.89
N CYS A 231 18.44 7.33 14.77
CA CYS A 231 18.96 8.28 15.78
C CYS A 231 19.10 7.70 17.19
N PHE A 232 18.36 6.64 17.55
CA PHE A 232 18.41 6.07 18.90
C PHE A 232 19.40 4.92 18.97
N ASP A 233 20.53 5.19 19.61
CA ASP A 233 21.54 4.19 19.94
C ASP A 233 21.35 3.64 21.36
N VAL A 234 22.10 2.60 21.70
CA VAL A 234 22.09 1.90 22.99
C VAL A 234 22.21 2.85 24.18
N HIS A 235 23.09 3.86 24.08
CA HIS A 235 23.35 4.81 25.16
C HIS A 235 22.19 5.78 25.44
N VAL A 236 21.33 6.01 24.44
CA VAL A 236 20.16 6.91 24.55
C VAL A 236 18.85 6.13 24.69
N SER A 237 18.93 4.79 24.65
CA SER A 237 17.77 3.89 24.62
C SER A 237 16.85 4.01 25.84
N GLN A 238 17.37 4.39 27.01
CA GLN A 238 16.58 4.57 28.23
C GLN A 238 15.54 5.69 28.11
N HIS A 239 15.81 6.70 27.29
CA HIS A 239 14.91 7.81 27.04
C HIS A 239 14.18 7.68 25.69
N ALA A 240 14.23 6.50 25.06
CA ALA A 240 13.63 6.29 23.75
C ALA A 240 12.08 6.34 23.82
N PRO A 241 11.45 7.34 23.19
CA PRO A 241 10.01 7.54 23.35
C PRO A 241 9.18 6.53 22.56
N SER A 242 7.93 6.33 22.97
CA SER A 242 6.99 5.47 22.25
C SER A 242 6.39 6.20 21.04
N ILE A 243 6.57 5.64 19.84
CA ILE A 243 6.00 6.21 18.60
C ILE A 243 4.47 6.23 18.67
N LEU A 244 3.87 5.21 19.29
CA LEU A 244 2.42 5.10 19.41
C LEU A 244 1.86 6.25 20.25
N ILE A 245 2.50 6.58 21.38
CA ILE A 245 2.04 7.67 22.26
C ILE A 245 2.21 9.02 21.55
N HIS A 246 3.34 9.25 20.87
CA HIS A 246 3.55 10.45 20.05
C HIS A 246 2.50 10.59 18.95
N PHE A 247 2.08 9.47 18.33
CA PHE A 247 1.04 9.47 17.31
C PHE A 247 -0.35 9.77 17.88
N ILE A 248 -0.69 9.25 19.07
CA ILE A 248 -1.96 9.59 19.75
C ILE A 248 -1.97 11.06 20.18
N ASN A 249 -0.90 11.51 20.83
CA ASN A 249 -0.76 12.87 21.34
C ASN A 249 -0.78 13.92 20.22
N MET A 250 -0.33 13.57 19.02
CA MET A 250 -0.45 14.40 17.83
C MET A 250 -1.92 14.75 17.52
N PHE A 251 -2.86 13.80 17.59
CA PHE A 251 -4.29 14.08 17.36
C PHE A 251 -4.98 14.75 18.56
N LEU A 252 -4.50 14.48 19.78
CA LEU A 252 -5.04 15.09 21.00
C LEU A 252 -4.49 16.50 21.28
N PHE A 253 -3.48 16.95 20.52
CA PHE A 253 -2.72 18.17 20.76
C PHE A 253 -2.16 18.27 22.19
N ASN A 254 -1.79 17.13 22.78
CA ASN A 254 -1.25 17.05 24.13
C ASN A 254 0.26 16.83 24.10
N TYR A 255 1.03 17.91 24.26
CA TYR A 255 2.50 17.90 24.17
C TYR A 255 3.20 18.06 25.52
N SER A 256 2.46 18.10 26.63
CA SER A 256 2.99 18.39 27.97
C SER A 256 3.44 17.15 28.76
N ASP A 257 3.44 15.97 28.15
CA ASP A 257 3.80 14.73 28.85
C ASP A 257 5.32 14.65 29.09
N SER A 258 5.74 14.87 30.34
CA SER A 258 7.14 14.80 30.77
C SER A 258 7.74 13.39 30.67
N SER A 259 6.90 12.35 30.54
CA SER A 259 7.37 10.97 30.40
C SER A 259 7.89 10.64 29.00
N ASN A 260 7.50 11.40 27.97
CA ASN A 260 7.87 11.12 26.58
C ASN A 260 8.71 12.25 26.01
N ALA A 261 10.03 12.03 25.96
CA ALA A 261 10.95 12.99 25.35
C ALA A 261 10.61 13.22 23.85
N PRO A 262 10.80 14.45 23.35
CA PRO A 262 10.64 14.74 21.93
C PRO A 262 11.69 13.99 21.08
N LEU A 263 11.28 13.47 19.92
CA LEU A 263 12.17 12.82 18.95
C LEU A 263 13.18 13.81 18.37
N TYR A 264 12.74 15.03 18.04
CA TYR A 264 13.58 16.04 17.40
C TYR A 264 13.13 17.45 17.80
N LYS A 265 14.00 18.45 17.55
CA LYS A 265 13.73 19.85 17.88
C LYS A 265 12.55 20.38 17.06
N HIS A 266 11.63 21.10 17.69
CA HIS A 266 10.39 21.65 17.07
C HIS A 266 9.39 20.58 16.58
N GLN A 267 9.35 19.40 17.20
CA GLN A 267 8.38 18.34 16.86
C GLN A 267 6.92 18.80 16.96
N GLN A 268 6.58 19.58 17.99
CA GLN A 268 5.21 20.05 18.23
C GLN A 268 4.65 20.87 17.05
N GLU A 269 5.45 21.81 16.52
CA GLU A 269 5.05 22.69 15.42
C GLU A 269 4.76 21.88 14.16
N VAL A 270 5.65 20.93 13.83
CA VAL A 270 5.50 20.06 12.65
C VAL A 270 4.27 19.15 12.77
N GLN A 271 4.06 18.55 13.94
CA GLN A 271 2.91 17.68 14.18
C GLN A 271 1.59 18.46 14.10
N SER A 272 1.54 19.63 14.72
CA SER A 272 0.36 20.50 14.67
C SER A 272 0.05 20.92 13.23
N PHE A 273 1.07 21.29 12.45
CA PHE A 273 0.92 21.63 11.04
C PHE A 273 0.33 20.48 10.21
N PHE A 274 0.85 19.25 10.38
CA PHE A 274 0.35 18.09 9.64
C PHE A 274 -1.09 17.72 9.99
N VAL A 275 -1.49 17.81 11.27
CA VAL A 275 -2.89 17.55 11.66
C VAL A 275 -3.83 18.60 11.08
N VAL A 276 -3.47 19.88 11.14
CA VAL A 276 -4.29 20.96 10.56
C VAL A 276 -4.46 20.77 9.05
N MET A 277 -3.39 20.44 8.33
CA MET A 277 -3.45 20.14 6.90
C MET A 277 -4.34 18.94 6.58
N ALA A 278 -4.24 17.86 7.38
CA ALA A 278 -5.08 16.67 7.24
C ALA A 278 -6.57 16.95 7.58
N LEU A 279 -6.85 17.84 8.53
CA LEU A 279 -8.22 18.25 8.85
C LEU A 279 -8.84 19.10 7.74
N ILE A 280 -8.05 19.94 7.06
CA ILE A 280 -8.51 20.77 5.93
C ILE A 280 -8.79 19.91 4.69
N SER A 281 -8.05 18.82 4.47
CA SER A 281 -8.25 17.95 3.30
C SER A 281 -9.59 17.20 3.33
N VAL A 282 -10.16 16.93 4.51
CA VAL A 282 -11.46 16.26 4.66
C VAL A 282 -12.63 17.06 4.06
N PRO A 283 -12.91 18.32 4.49
CA PRO A 283 -13.95 19.14 3.89
C PRO A 283 -13.63 19.50 2.44
N TRP A 284 -12.35 19.63 2.07
CA TRP A 284 -11.95 19.86 0.68
C TRP A 284 -12.49 18.74 -0.23
N MET A 285 -12.25 17.49 0.12
CA MET A 285 -12.69 16.34 -0.69
C MET A 285 -14.23 16.19 -0.68
N LEU A 286 -14.86 16.37 0.48
CA LEU A 286 -16.29 16.07 0.68
C LEU A 286 -17.21 17.15 0.10
N LEU A 287 -16.92 18.43 0.36
CA LEU A 287 -17.83 19.52 0.01
C LEU A 287 -17.55 20.07 -1.39
N ILE A 288 -16.29 20.20 -1.80
CA ILE A 288 -16.01 20.98 -3.01
C ILE A 288 -16.55 20.30 -4.28
N LYS A 289 -16.47 18.97 -4.37
CA LYS A 289 -16.96 18.20 -5.53
C LYS A 289 -18.48 18.36 -5.78
N PRO A 290 -19.40 18.09 -4.82
CA PRO A 290 -20.83 18.23 -5.08
C PRO A 290 -21.25 19.69 -5.35
N PHE A 291 -20.60 20.68 -4.74
CA PHE A 291 -20.91 22.09 -5.01
C PHE A 291 -20.51 22.51 -6.44
N ILE A 292 -19.37 22.04 -6.94
CA ILE A 292 -18.95 22.30 -8.33
C ILE A 292 -19.87 21.61 -9.32
N LEU A 293 -20.24 20.34 -9.08
CA LEU A 293 -21.21 19.62 -9.92
C LEU A 293 -22.58 20.31 -9.94
N ARG A 294 -23.08 20.76 -8.79
CA ARG A 294 -24.34 21.51 -8.70
C ARG A 294 -24.27 22.84 -9.47
N ALA A 295 -23.15 23.56 -9.37
CA ALA A 295 -22.95 24.81 -10.10
C ALA A 295 -22.91 24.59 -11.62
N SER A 296 -22.22 23.52 -12.06
CA SER A 296 -22.18 23.10 -13.46
C SER A 296 -23.59 22.75 -13.98
N HIS A 297 -24.34 21.93 -13.24
CA HIS A 297 -25.69 21.54 -13.59
C HIS A 297 -26.64 22.74 -13.72
N ARG A 298 -26.58 23.69 -12.78
CA ARG A 298 -27.37 24.93 -12.86
C ARG A 298 -27.00 25.78 -14.08
N LYS A 299 -25.71 25.85 -14.43
CA LYS A 299 -25.25 26.58 -15.63
C LYS A 299 -25.74 25.91 -16.92
N SER A 300 -25.70 24.58 -17.00
CA SER A 300 -26.22 23.83 -18.15
C SER A 300 -27.74 24.00 -18.29
N GLN A 301 -28.50 23.99 -17.19
CA GLN A 301 -29.94 24.28 -17.23
C GLN A 301 -30.25 25.71 -17.69
N LEU A 302 -29.46 26.70 -17.28
CA LEU A 302 -29.58 28.08 -17.74
C LEU A 302 -29.22 28.23 -19.23
N GLN A 303 -28.27 27.44 -19.73
CA GLN A 303 -27.94 27.42 -21.17
C GLN A 303 -29.02 26.72 -21.99
N ALA A 304 -29.56 25.60 -21.51
CA ALA A 304 -30.66 24.89 -22.16
C ALA A 304 -31.92 25.76 -22.27
N SER A 305 -32.27 26.50 -21.22
CA SER A 305 -33.39 27.46 -21.24
C SER A 305 -33.16 28.62 -22.23
N ARG A 306 -31.95 29.19 -22.29
CA ARG A 306 -31.63 30.24 -23.28
C ARG A 306 -31.69 29.74 -24.73
N ILE A 307 -31.19 28.53 -25.01
CA ILE A 307 -31.27 27.94 -26.36
C ILE A 307 -32.73 27.70 -26.75
N GLN A 308 -33.58 27.32 -25.79
CA GLN A 308 -35.00 27.14 -26.04
C GLN A 308 -35.70 28.48 -26.29
N GLU A 309 -35.36 29.55 -25.57
CA GLU A 309 -35.85 30.92 -25.83
C GLU A 309 -35.43 31.44 -27.22
N ASP A 310 -34.16 31.30 -27.61
CA ASP A 310 -33.65 31.67 -28.94
C ASP A 310 -34.33 30.85 -30.06
N ALA A 311 -34.65 29.57 -29.82
CA ALA A 311 -35.39 28.75 -30.79
C ALA A 311 -36.84 29.23 -30.97
N THR A 312 -37.50 29.68 -29.90
CA THR A 312 -38.85 30.27 -30.00
C THR A 312 -38.86 31.63 -30.70
N GLU A 313 -37.89 32.51 -30.43
CA GLU A 313 -37.79 33.82 -31.12
C GLU A 313 -37.52 33.66 -32.62
N ASN A 314 -36.71 32.67 -33.02
CA ASN A 314 -36.45 32.39 -34.44
C ASN A 314 -37.68 31.79 -35.16
N ILE A 315 -38.59 31.10 -34.47
CA ILE A 315 -39.85 30.61 -35.04
C ILE A 315 -40.88 31.74 -35.19
N GLU A 316 -40.92 32.69 -34.25
CA GLU A 316 -41.79 33.87 -34.35
C GLU A 316 -41.28 34.90 -35.37
N GLY A 317 -39.96 35.04 -35.55
CA GLY A 317 -39.35 35.94 -36.53
C GLY A 317 -39.54 35.55 -38.00
N ASP A 318 -39.76 34.26 -38.29
CA ASP A 318 -40.00 33.77 -39.67
C ASP A 318 -41.50 33.74 -40.04
N SER A 319 -42.39 34.16 -39.12
CA SER A 319 -43.84 34.20 -39.33
C SER A 319 -44.35 35.51 -39.97
N SER A 320 -43.47 36.48 -40.23
CA SER A 320 -43.82 37.76 -40.86
C SER A 320 -43.17 37.96 -42.22
N SER A 321 -43.49 37.12 -43.22
CA SER A 321 -43.48 37.44 -44.68
C SER A 321 -43.88 36.22 -45.54
N PRO A 322 -45.01 36.23 -46.26
CA PRO A 322 -45.25 35.25 -47.31
C PRO A 322 -44.67 35.78 -48.62
N SER A 323 -43.46 35.36 -48.99
CA SER A 323 -43.01 35.48 -50.38
C SER A 323 -42.26 34.24 -50.84
N SER A 324 -42.95 33.51 -51.71
CA SER A 324 -42.48 32.44 -52.58
C SER A 324 -40.99 32.51 -52.98
N ARG A 325 -40.25 31.41 -52.77
CA ARG A 325 -39.27 30.90 -53.75
C ARG A 325 -38.88 29.46 -53.48
N SER A 326 -39.19 28.63 -54.48
CA SER A 326 -38.66 27.29 -54.73
C SER A 326 -37.13 27.29 -54.85
N GLY A 327 -36.46 26.30 -54.27
CA GLY A 327 -35.02 26.12 -54.47
C GLY A 327 -34.40 24.97 -53.68
N GLN A 328 -34.51 23.77 -54.23
CA GLN A 328 -33.86 22.53 -53.84
C GLN A 328 -32.32 22.66 -53.77
N ARG A 329 -31.67 22.19 -52.69
CA ARG A 329 -30.35 21.52 -52.74
C ARG A 329 -29.96 20.83 -51.42
N THR A 330 -29.64 19.56 -51.58
CA THR A 330 -28.97 18.61 -50.68
C THR A 330 -27.59 19.07 -50.23
N SER A 331 -27.19 18.79 -48.99
CA SER A 331 -25.82 18.40 -48.59
C SER A 331 -25.86 17.78 -47.19
N ALA A 332 -25.41 16.53 -47.11
CA ALA A 332 -25.08 15.84 -45.89
C ALA A 332 -23.84 16.47 -45.25
N ASP A 333 -23.80 16.56 -43.92
CA ASP A 333 -22.58 16.25 -43.18
C ASP A 333 -22.89 15.83 -41.74
N THR A 334 -22.21 14.75 -41.37
CA THR A 334 -22.42 13.93 -40.19
C THR A 334 -21.39 14.36 -39.16
N HIS A 335 -21.80 14.84 -37.99
CA HIS A 335 -20.92 14.86 -36.82
C HIS A 335 -21.70 14.47 -35.57
N GLY A 336 -21.44 13.24 -35.13
CA GLY A 336 -22.05 12.63 -33.95
C GLY A 336 -21.60 13.31 -32.66
N ALA A 337 -22.59 13.72 -31.87
CA ALA A 337 -22.45 13.91 -30.44
C ALA A 337 -22.80 12.56 -29.77
N LEU A 338 -21.77 11.83 -29.36
CA LEU A 338 -21.91 10.67 -28.50
C LEU A 338 -21.21 11.00 -27.19
N ASP A 339 -21.93 11.67 -26.30
CA ASP A 339 -21.50 11.91 -24.92
C ASP A 339 -22.70 11.71 -23.98
N ASP A 340 -22.47 10.81 -23.01
CA ASP A 340 -22.91 10.93 -21.62
C ASP A 340 -24.32 10.46 -21.17
N HIS A 341 -24.72 9.24 -21.54
CA HIS A 341 -25.78 8.50 -20.83
C HIS A 341 -25.25 7.36 -19.92
N GLY A 342 -24.00 7.47 -19.43
CA GLY A 342 -23.36 6.43 -18.61
C GLY A 342 -23.57 6.52 -17.10
N GLU A 343 -23.91 7.70 -16.55
CA GLU A 343 -23.92 7.91 -15.08
C GLU A 343 -25.31 7.86 -14.41
N GLU A 344 -26.41 7.70 -15.16
CA GLU A 344 -27.77 7.73 -14.58
C GLU A 344 -28.25 6.40 -13.95
N ASN A 345 -27.56 5.28 -14.15
CA ASN A 345 -28.02 3.98 -13.63
C ASN A 345 -27.40 3.56 -12.28
N CYS A 346 -26.49 4.33 -11.69
CA CYS A 346 -25.81 3.90 -10.44
C CYS A 346 -26.43 4.49 -9.16
N LEU A 347 -27.31 5.50 -9.25
CA LEU A 347 -27.89 6.18 -8.08
C LEU A 347 -29.29 5.69 -7.67
N LYS A 348 -29.86 4.68 -8.36
CA LYS A 348 -31.19 4.13 -8.05
C LYS A 348 -31.20 2.80 -7.29
N CYS A 349 -30.05 2.20 -6.98
CA CYS A 349 -29.99 0.88 -6.33
C CYS A 349 -29.38 0.85 -4.91
N SER A 350 -29.10 1.99 -4.28
CA SER A 350 -28.56 2.07 -2.91
C SER A 350 -29.57 2.70 -1.95
N GLY A 351 -30.78 2.12 -1.92
CA GLY A 351 -31.85 2.54 -1.04
C GLY A 351 -32.90 1.46 -0.86
N LEU A 352 -32.48 0.25 -0.47
CA LEU A 352 -33.28 -0.76 0.22
C LEU A 352 -32.37 -1.94 0.57
N TRP A 353 -32.10 -2.07 1.88
CA TRP A 353 -31.69 -3.21 2.72
C TRP A 353 -30.66 -2.77 3.76
#